data_AF-A0A376VZA9-F1
#
_entry.id   AF-A0A376VZA9-F1
#
_cell.length_a   1.000
_cell.length_b   1.000
_cell.length_c   1.000
_cell.angle_alpha   90.00
_cell.angle_beta   90.00
_cell.angle_gamma   90.00
#
_symmetry.space_group_name_H-M   'P 1'
#
loop_
_entity.id
_entity.type
_entity.pdbx_description
1 polymer ?
#
loop_
_entity_poly.entity_id
_entity_poly.type
_entity_poly.pdbx_seq_one_letter_code
_entity_poly.pdbx_strand_id
1 'polypeptide(L)'
;MITLFRLLAILCLFFNVSAFAVDCYQDGYRGTTLINGDLPAFKIPENAQPGQKIWESGDINITVYCDNAPGWTTDNPSENIYAWIKLPQINSADMLNNPYLTFGVTYNGVDYEGINERIDTHACLDKYEQYYNGYIMTLYAMAVPFKKM
;
A
#
# COMPACT_ATOMS: atom_id res chain seq x y z
N MET A 1 -28.73 -34.11 -10.71
CA MET A 1 -27.30 -33.74 -10.70
C MET A 1 -27.04 -32.24 -10.81
N ILE A 2 -27.72 -31.49 -11.70
CA ILE A 2 -27.50 -30.04 -11.88
C ILE A 2 -27.83 -29.20 -10.62
N THR A 3 -28.83 -29.61 -9.84
CA THR A 3 -29.26 -28.94 -8.60
C THR A 3 -28.19 -28.99 -7.51
N LEU A 4 -27.45 -30.10 -7.40
CA LEU A 4 -26.40 -30.28 -6.39
C LEU A 4 -25.20 -29.36 -6.67
N PHE A 5 -24.79 -29.23 -7.93
CA PHE A 5 -23.71 -28.33 -8.34
C PHE A 5 -24.05 -26.85 -8.11
N ARG A 6 -25.31 -26.47 -8.36
CA ARG A 6 -25.79 -25.10 -8.07
C ARG A 6 -25.78 -24.79 -6.58
N LEU A 7 -26.17 -25.75 -5.75
CA LEU A 7 -26.21 -25.57 -4.30
C LEU A 7 -24.79 -25.47 -3.71
N LEU A 8 -23.84 -26.27 -4.22
CA LEU A 8 -22.43 -26.18 -3.85
C LEU A 8 -21.80 -24.86 -4.27
N ALA A 9 -22.10 -24.36 -5.48
CA ALA A 9 -21.62 -23.06 -5.94
C ALA A 9 -22.15 -21.89 -5.10
N ILE A 10 -23.41 -21.96 -4.65
CA ILE A 10 -23.99 -20.98 -3.73
C ILE A 10 -23.33 -21.07 -2.35
N LEU A 11 -23.03 -22.27 -1.86
CA LEU A 11 -22.34 -22.48 -0.58
C LEU A 11 -20.92 -21.87 -0.59
N CYS A 12 -20.20 -21.99 -1.71
CA CYS A 12 -18.88 -21.36 -1.89
C CYS A 12 -18.90 -19.83 -1.77
N LEU A 13 -20.02 -19.17 -2.10
CA LEU A 13 -20.16 -17.71 -1.93
C LEU A 13 -20.30 -17.27 -0.46
N PHE A 14 -20.67 -18.20 0.44
CA PHE A 14 -20.79 -17.92 1.87
C PHE A 14 -19.48 -18.14 2.65
N PHE A 15 -18.52 -18.87 2.06
CA PHE A 15 -17.17 -18.97 2.61
C PHE A 15 -16.34 -17.74 2.21
N ASN A 16 -16.78 -16.56 2.67
CA ASN A 16 -15.90 -15.41 2.71
C ASN A 16 -14.87 -15.70 3.81
N VAL A 17 -13.67 -16.12 3.42
CA VAL A 17 -12.54 -16.13 4.34
C VAL A 17 -12.37 -14.71 4.85
N SER A 18 -12.62 -14.49 6.14
CA SER A 18 -12.34 -13.21 6.76
C SER A 18 -10.83 -13.00 6.63
N ALA A 19 -10.43 -12.06 5.76
CA ALA A 19 -9.09 -11.52 5.82
C ALA A 19 -8.97 -10.88 7.20
N PHE A 20 -8.11 -11.42 8.06
CA PHE A 20 -7.82 -10.84 9.36
C PHE A 20 -7.15 -9.49 9.10
N ALA A 21 -7.94 -8.42 9.07
CA ALA A 21 -7.43 -7.08 8.91
C ALA A 21 -7.16 -6.53 10.31
N VAL A 22 -5.90 -6.19 10.57
CA VAL A 22 -5.53 -5.31 11.67
C VAL A 22 -6.13 -3.92 11.43
N ASP A 23 -6.44 -3.21 12.51
CA ASP A 23 -6.90 -1.83 12.42
C ASP A 23 -5.66 -0.92 12.39
N CYS A 24 -5.34 -0.32 11.24
CA CYS A 24 -4.21 0.60 11.09
C CYS A 24 -4.67 2.04 10.87
N TYR A 25 -4.01 2.97 11.55
CA TYR A 25 -4.29 4.40 11.59
C TYR A 25 -3.00 5.21 11.48
N GLN A 26 -3.09 6.42 10.94
CA GLN A 26 -1.98 7.38 10.95
C GLN A 26 -1.84 8.04 12.34
N ASP A 27 -0.60 8.17 12.82
CA ASP A 27 -0.17 8.90 14.02
C ASP A 27 -0.76 8.42 15.37
N GLY A 28 -1.76 7.53 15.39
CA GLY A 28 -2.29 6.92 16.62
C GLY A 28 -3.68 6.29 16.48
N TYR A 29 -4.16 5.66 17.56
CA TYR A 29 -5.46 4.99 17.60
C TYR A 29 -6.62 5.90 17.16
N ARG A 30 -7.45 5.43 16.23
CA ARG A 30 -8.56 6.18 15.60
C ARG A 30 -8.11 7.44 14.83
N GLY A 31 -6.83 7.52 14.47
CA GLY A 31 -6.32 8.49 13.51
C GLY A 31 -6.88 8.28 12.09
N THR A 32 -6.44 9.09 11.13
CA THR A 32 -6.90 8.95 9.74
C THR A 32 -6.34 7.66 9.12
N THR A 33 -7.15 6.97 8.31
CA THR A 33 -6.70 5.82 7.51
C THR A 33 -6.26 6.23 6.10
N LEU A 34 -6.48 7.49 5.74
CA LEU A 34 -6.05 8.10 4.49
C LEU A 34 -4.96 9.13 4.78
N ILE A 35 -3.84 8.99 4.08
CA ILE A 35 -2.67 9.84 4.24
C ILE A 35 -2.45 10.54 2.91
N ASN A 36 -2.56 11.86 2.91
CA ASN A 36 -2.40 12.68 1.70
C ASN A 36 -1.03 13.37 1.73
N GLY A 37 -0.33 13.33 0.60
CA GLY A 37 0.88 14.12 0.38
C GLY A 37 0.79 14.79 -0.99
N ASP A 38 1.17 16.06 -1.05
CA ASP A 38 1.27 16.79 -2.32
C ASP A 38 2.60 16.48 -3.01
N LEU A 39 2.53 16.14 -4.30
CA LEU A 39 3.73 15.99 -5.12
C LEU A 39 4.23 17.39 -5.53
N PRO A 40 5.51 17.74 -5.25
CA PRO A 40 6.08 18.99 -5.73
C PRO A 40 6.08 19.02 -7.26
N ALA A 41 6.04 20.22 -7.82
CA ALA A 41 6.22 20.38 -9.26
C ALA A 41 7.62 19.89 -9.68
N PHE A 42 7.68 19.10 -10.75
CA PHE A 42 8.93 18.61 -11.32
C PHE A 42 8.94 18.76 -12.84
N LYS A 43 10.15 18.76 -13.42
CA LYS A 43 10.35 18.80 -14.87
C LYS A 43 10.91 17.47 -15.35
N ILE A 44 10.39 17.00 -16.47
CA ILE A 44 10.89 15.81 -17.12
C ILE A 44 12.12 16.20 -17.95
N PRO A 45 13.26 15.51 -17.79
CA PRO A 45 14.43 15.75 -18.64
C PRO A 45 14.16 15.28 -20.09
N GLU A 46 14.64 16.05 -21.07
CA GLU A 46 14.43 15.81 -22.50
C GLU A 46 15.02 14.46 -22.98
N ASN A 47 16.05 13.97 -22.28
CA ASN A 47 16.75 12.71 -22.59
C ASN A 47 16.30 11.54 -21.70
N ALA A 48 15.12 11.62 -21.08
CA ALA A 48 14.57 10.55 -20.26
C ALA A 48 14.47 9.23 -21.05
N GLN A 49 15.11 8.17 -20.55
CA GLN A 49 14.99 6.84 -21.13
C GLN A 49 13.85 6.07 -20.44
N PRO A 50 13.08 5.24 -21.17
CA PRO A 50 12.08 4.36 -20.56
C PRO A 50 12.69 3.50 -19.44
N GLY A 51 12.01 3.42 -18.30
CA GLY A 51 12.44 2.70 -17.09
C GLY A 51 13.46 3.45 -16.22
N GLN A 52 13.89 4.65 -16.61
CA GLN A 52 14.80 5.46 -15.79
C GLN A 52 14.02 6.28 -14.75
N LYS A 53 14.36 6.19 -13.47
CA LYS A 53 13.85 7.15 -12.47
C LYS A 53 14.30 8.58 -12.83
N ILE A 54 13.34 9.43 -13.20
CA ILE A 54 13.62 10.81 -13.66
C ILE A 54 13.37 11.86 -12.58
N TRP A 55 12.67 11.48 -11.52
CA TRP A 55 12.35 12.34 -10.40
C TRP A 55 12.05 11.52 -9.14
N GLU A 56 12.44 12.06 -7.99
CA GLU A 56 12.17 11.52 -6.66
C GLU A 56 11.86 12.68 -5.70
N SER A 57 10.93 12.48 -4.77
CA SER A 57 10.64 13.44 -3.70
C SER A 57 11.71 13.40 -2.60
N GLY A 58 11.63 14.33 -1.65
CA GLY A 58 12.28 14.11 -0.35
C GLY A 58 11.56 13.04 0.47
N ASP A 59 12.11 12.74 1.65
CA ASP A 59 11.56 11.78 2.61
C ASP A 59 10.12 12.15 2.99
N ILE A 60 9.23 11.18 2.80
CA ILE A 60 7.85 11.22 3.30
C ILE A 60 7.80 10.26 4.48
N ASN A 61 7.77 10.83 5.68
CA ASN A 61 7.69 10.06 6.92
C ASN A 61 6.23 9.95 7.33
N ILE A 62 5.79 8.70 7.51
CA ILE A 62 4.44 8.36 7.93
C ILE A 62 4.53 7.54 9.20
N THR A 63 3.91 7.99 10.28
CA THR A 63 3.76 7.16 11.47
C THR A 63 2.49 6.34 11.33
N VAL A 64 2.62 5.01 11.37
CA VAL A 64 1.49 4.08 11.31
C VAL A 64 1.35 3.40 12.66
N TYR A 65 0.17 3.49 13.23
CA TYR A 65 -0.24 2.76 14.41
C TYR A 65 -1.17 1.62 13.96
N CYS A 66 -0.90 0.39 14.37
CA CYS A 66 -1.79 -0.75 14.09
C CYS A 66 -2.15 -1.46 15.38
N ASP A 67 -3.44 -1.74 15.57
CA ASP A 67 -3.98 -2.51 16.69
C ASP A 67 -5.07 -3.50 16.25
N ASN A 68 -5.73 -4.11 17.23
CA ASN A 68 -6.79 -5.11 17.03
C ASN A 68 -6.42 -6.18 15.99
N ALA A 69 -5.34 -6.93 16.25
CA ALA A 69 -5.05 -8.14 15.50
C ALA A 69 -5.95 -9.29 15.99
N PRO A 70 -7.07 -9.63 15.32
CA PRO A 70 -7.93 -10.72 15.75
C PRO A 70 -7.19 -12.07 15.69
N GLY A 71 -7.60 -13.00 16.56
CA GLY A 71 -7.15 -14.40 16.47
C GLY A 71 -5.77 -14.68 17.06
N TRP A 72 -5.41 -14.03 18.18
CA TRP A 72 -4.27 -14.48 18.99
C TRP A 72 -4.44 -15.94 19.39
N THR A 73 -3.40 -16.74 19.14
CA THR A 73 -3.20 -18.06 19.75
C THR A 73 -1.74 -18.20 20.13
N THR A 74 -1.43 -19.11 21.05
CA THR A 74 -0.03 -19.47 21.39
C THR A 74 0.78 -19.87 20.15
N ASP A 75 0.12 -20.47 19.16
CA ASP A 75 0.75 -20.95 17.92
C ASP A 75 0.85 -19.87 16.83
N ASN A 76 0.15 -18.73 16.97
CA ASN A 76 0.18 -17.62 16.03
C ASN A 76 0.21 -16.26 16.75
N PRO A 77 1.34 -15.93 17.41
CA PRO A 77 1.43 -14.81 18.34
C PRO A 77 1.59 -13.44 17.65
N SER A 78 1.76 -13.38 16.32
CA SER A 78 2.07 -12.14 15.63
C SER A 78 1.36 -12.01 14.28
N GLU A 79 1.36 -10.80 13.71
CA GLU A 79 0.81 -10.50 12.39
C GLU A 79 1.76 -9.58 11.62
N ASN A 80 2.07 -9.91 10.36
CA ASN A 80 2.90 -9.05 9.52
C ASN A 80 2.06 -7.92 8.94
N ILE A 81 2.60 -6.71 8.97
CA ILE A 81 1.92 -5.53 8.44
C ILE A 81 2.41 -5.24 7.02
N TYR A 82 1.45 -5.07 6.12
CA TYR A 82 1.71 -4.68 4.73
C TYR A 82 1.08 -3.32 4.45
N ALA A 83 1.71 -2.57 3.56
CA ALA A 83 1.15 -1.35 3.01
C ALA A 83 0.77 -1.56 1.54
N TRP A 84 -0.19 -0.78 1.06
CA TRP A 84 -0.58 -0.78 -0.35
C TRP A 84 -0.47 0.61 -0.91
N ILE A 85 0.16 0.71 -2.09
CA ILE A 85 0.19 1.96 -2.84
C ILE A 85 -1.18 2.15 -3.46
N LYS A 86 -1.92 3.11 -2.91
CA LYS A 86 -3.11 3.65 -3.56
C LYS A 86 -2.74 5.03 -4.07
N LEU A 87 -2.42 5.13 -5.36
CA LEU A 87 -2.46 6.42 -6.03
C LEU A 87 -3.93 6.69 -6.32
N PRO A 88 -4.58 7.59 -5.57
CA PRO A 88 -6.00 7.74 -5.72
C PRO A 88 -6.33 8.38 -7.08
N GLN A 89 -7.47 8.06 -7.67
CA GLN A 89 -8.12 8.84 -8.74
C GLN A 89 -8.54 10.24 -8.28
N ILE A 90 -7.96 10.77 -7.20
CA ILE A 90 -8.47 11.92 -6.47
C ILE A 90 -8.04 13.25 -7.10
N ASN A 91 -7.04 13.26 -8.00
CA ASN A 91 -6.54 14.52 -8.58
C ASN A 91 -6.84 14.69 -10.09
N SER A 92 -6.61 13.65 -10.91
CA SER A 92 -7.04 13.60 -12.32
C SER A 92 -6.81 12.19 -12.87
N ALA A 93 -7.74 11.68 -13.69
CA ALA A 93 -7.54 10.45 -14.43
C ALA A 93 -6.33 10.53 -15.39
N ASP A 94 -5.92 11.73 -15.79
CA ASP A 94 -4.83 11.96 -16.74
C ASP A 94 -3.45 11.68 -16.14
N MET A 95 -3.30 11.78 -14.81
CA MET A 95 -2.04 11.43 -14.13
C MET A 95 -1.89 9.92 -13.97
N LEU A 96 -2.98 9.21 -13.66
CA LEU A 96 -2.98 7.74 -13.54
C LEU A 96 -2.90 7.05 -14.91
N ASN A 97 -3.46 7.69 -15.95
CA ASN A 97 -3.42 7.19 -17.32
C ASN A 97 -2.40 7.94 -18.18
N ASN A 98 -1.38 8.55 -17.56
CA ASN A 98 -0.36 9.27 -18.30
C ASN A 98 0.32 8.30 -19.28
N PRO A 99 0.27 8.53 -20.60
CA PRO A 99 0.80 7.56 -21.57
C PRO A 99 2.33 7.50 -21.58
N TYR A 100 3.00 8.41 -20.87
CA TYR A 100 4.45 8.56 -20.83
C TYR A 100 5.05 8.24 -19.48
N LEU A 101 4.32 8.38 -18.37
CA LEU A 101 4.83 8.26 -17.00
C LEU A 101 4.04 7.26 -16.15
N THR A 102 4.77 6.51 -15.34
CA THR A 102 4.28 5.76 -14.19
C THR A 102 4.76 6.45 -12.91
N PHE A 103 3.88 6.46 -11.90
CA PHE A 103 4.21 6.92 -10.55
C PHE A 103 4.35 5.72 -9.63
N GLY A 104 5.21 5.86 -8.63
CA GLY A 104 5.46 4.82 -7.65
C GLY A 104 6.02 5.39 -6.36
N VAL A 105 6.40 4.49 -5.45
CA VAL A 105 7.14 4.86 -4.25
C VAL A 105 8.38 4.00 -4.09
N THR A 106 9.43 4.59 -3.56
CA THR A 106 10.60 3.85 -3.07
C THR A 106 10.44 3.66 -1.58
N TYR A 107 10.54 2.42 -1.11
CA TYR A 107 10.51 2.07 0.31
C TYR A 107 11.68 1.13 0.61
N ASN A 108 12.50 1.48 1.61
CA ASN A 108 13.67 0.72 2.03
C ASN A 108 14.62 0.35 0.85
N GLY A 109 14.80 1.28 -0.10
CA GLY A 109 15.65 1.09 -1.28
C GLY A 109 15.05 0.22 -2.40
N VAL A 110 13.80 -0.22 -2.25
CA VAL A 110 13.06 -0.97 -3.28
C VAL A 110 12.04 -0.06 -3.95
N ASP A 111 12.03 -0.08 -5.27
CA ASP A 111 11.13 0.69 -6.12
C ASP A 111 9.86 -0.11 -6.39
N TYR A 112 8.70 0.47 -6.07
CA TYR A 112 7.37 -0.10 -6.28
C TYR A 112 6.61 0.81 -7.25
N GLU A 113 6.28 0.30 -8.43
CA GLU A 113 5.73 1.04 -9.56
C GLU A 113 4.26 0.69 -9.82
N GLY A 114 3.40 1.70 -9.86
CA GLY A 114 1.98 1.54 -10.21
C GLY A 114 1.04 1.52 -9.01
N ILE A 115 -0.16 0.97 -9.22
CA ILE A 115 -1.25 0.97 -8.25
C ILE A 115 -1.56 -0.44 -7.75
N ASN A 116 -1.98 -0.54 -6.49
CA ASN A 116 -2.32 -1.79 -5.80
C ASN A 116 -1.15 -2.75 -5.62
N GLU A 117 0.07 -2.23 -5.61
CA GLU A 117 1.25 -3.01 -5.25
C GLU A 117 1.38 -3.12 -3.72
N ARG A 118 1.70 -4.33 -3.25
CA ARG A 118 1.89 -4.63 -1.82
C ARG A 118 3.34 -4.37 -1.44
N ILE A 119 3.54 -3.51 -0.44
CA ILE A 119 4.83 -3.23 0.19
C ILE A 119 4.92 -4.05 1.48
N ASP A 120 6.02 -4.77 1.64
CA ASP A 120 6.38 -5.40 2.92
C ASP A 120 7.01 -4.34 3.83
N THR A 121 6.29 -3.95 4.89
CA THR A 121 6.78 -2.94 5.83
C THR A 121 7.86 -3.48 6.76
N HIS A 122 8.08 -4.80 6.77
CA HIS A 122 8.89 -5.51 7.76
C HIS A 122 8.46 -5.27 9.22
N ALA A 123 7.33 -4.59 9.44
CA ALA A 123 6.74 -4.42 10.75
C ALA A 123 5.90 -5.66 11.07
N CYS A 124 6.05 -6.14 12.30
CA CYS A 124 5.34 -7.29 12.81
C CYS A 124 4.65 -6.85 14.08
N LEU A 125 3.31 -6.89 14.10
CA LEU A 125 2.50 -6.59 15.27
C LEU A 125 2.48 -7.82 16.18
N ASP A 126 3.06 -7.69 17.36
CA ASP A 126 2.95 -8.70 18.41
C ASP A 126 1.53 -8.60 19.00
N LYS A 127 0.80 -9.72 18.95
CA LYS A 127 -0.59 -9.80 19.42
C LYS A 127 -0.66 -9.81 20.96
N TYR A 128 0.46 -10.01 21.66
CA TYR A 128 0.64 -9.90 23.11
C TYR A 128 1.08 -8.48 23.53
N GLU A 129 2.05 -7.89 22.82
CA GLU A 129 2.54 -6.51 23.03
C GLU A 129 2.17 -5.61 21.85
N GLN A 130 1.02 -4.93 21.95
CA GLN A 130 0.60 -3.97 20.94
C GLN A 130 1.63 -2.82 20.81
N TYR A 131 1.94 -2.39 19.59
CA TYR A 131 2.81 -1.24 19.35
C TYR A 131 2.07 0.06 19.67
N TYR A 132 2.03 0.44 20.95
CA TYR A 132 1.30 1.62 21.41
C TYR A 132 1.80 2.94 20.80
N ASN A 133 3.07 2.98 20.36
CA ASN A 133 3.69 4.18 19.79
C ASN A 133 3.72 4.18 18.25
N GLY A 134 3.18 3.16 17.60
CA GLY A 134 3.28 2.97 16.15
C GLY A 134 4.71 2.70 15.66
N TYR A 135 4.86 2.59 14.33
CA TYR A 135 6.13 2.50 13.64
C TYR A 135 6.18 3.54 12.52
N ILE A 136 7.37 4.03 12.21
CA ILE A 136 7.57 5.05 11.17
C ILE A 136 7.95 4.36 9.86
N MET A 137 7.21 4.67 8.80
CA MET A 137 7.54 4.34 7.42
C MET A 137 8.11 5.57 6.73
N THR A 138 9.34 5.46 6.22
CA THR A 138 9.96 6.48 5.37
C THR A 138 9.88 6.02 3.91
N LEU A 139 9.21 6.80 3.08
CA LEU A 139 9.04 6.52 1.65
C LEU A 139 9.39 7.73 0.79
N TYR A 140 9.65 7.49 -0.49
CA TYR A 140 9.91 8.53 -1.49
C TYR A 140 8.91 8.36 -2.62
N ALA A 141 8.27 9.42 -3.08
CA ALA A 141 7.50 9.36 -4.32
C ALA A 141 8.44 9.45 -5.52
N MET A 142 8.18 8.67 -6.56
CA MET A 142 9.00 8.67 -7.78
C MET A 142 8.16 8.71 -9.05
N ALA A 143 8.77 9.19 -10.13
CA ALA A 143 8.22 9.14 -11.48
C ALA A 143 9.20 8.46 -12.44
N VAL A 144 8.67 7.52 -13.23
CA VAL A 144 9.42 6.70 -14.18
C VAL A 144 8.72 6.77 -15.54
N PRO A 145 9.42 7.09 -16.65
CA PRO A 145 8.84 7.10 -17.96
C PRO A 145 8.67 5.67 -18.49
N PHE A 146 7.51 5.34 -19.03
CA PHE A 146 7.24 4.04 -19.65
C PHE A 146 7.40 4.07 -21.18
N LYS A 147 7.35 5.25 -21.78
CA LYS A 147 7.59 5.48 -23.22
C LYS A 147 8.51 6.68 -23.42
N LYS A 148 9.20 6.68 -24.56
CA LYS A 148 9.92 7.87 -25.02
C LYS A 148 8.91 8.99 -25.30
N MET A 149 9.20 10.18 -24.80
CA MET A 149 8.36 11.36 -24.98
C MET A 149 8.52 11.96 -26.37
#